data_AF-A0A948YER0-F1
#
_entry.id   AF-A0A948YER0-F1
#
_cell.length_a   1.000
_cell.length_b   1.000
_cell.length_c   1.000
_cell.angle_alpha   90.00
_cell.angle_beta   90.00
_cell.angle_gamma   90.00
#
_symmetry.space_group_name_H-M   'P 1'
#
loop_
_entity.id
_entity.type
_entity.pdbx_description
1 polymer ?
#
loop_
_entity_poly.entity_id
_entity_poly.type
_entity_poly.pdbx_seq_one_letter_code
_entity_poly.pdbx_strand_id
1 'polypeptide(L)' 'MSEPRLEDIEDYNTLEGEKKKIVLAVILAGLLMGVVYVFAYKVFDNKDENLTVEQSINKIPMK' A
#
# COMPACT_ATOMS: atom_id res chain seq x y z
N MET A 1 14.09 -32.91 -13.19
CA MET A 1 13.90 -31.45 -13.16
C MET A 1 14.57 -30.93 -14.41
N SER A 2 13.85 -30.27 -15.32
CA SER A 2 14.50 -29.68 -16.50
C SER A 2 15.40 -28.54 -16.05
N GLU A 3 16.66 -28.58 -16.49
CA GLU A 3 17.58 -27.48 -16.27
C GLU A 3 17.09 -26.22 -16.98
N PRO A 4 17.12 -25.06 -16.31
CA PRO A 4 16.74 -23.79 -16.93
C PRO A 4 17.71 -23.46 -18.07
N ARG A 5 17.17 -23.14 -19.25
CA ARG A 5 17.95 -22.87 -20.46
C ARG A 5 18.25 -21.37 -20.55
N LEU A 6 19.33 -21.01 -21.25
CA LEU A 6 19.73 -19.60 -21.45
C LEU A 6 18.66 -18.78 -22.19
N GLU A 7 17.91 -19.41 -23.07
CA GLU A 7 16.74 -18.85 -23.77
C GLU A 7 15.59 -18.47 -22.82
N ASP A 8 15.51 -19.10 -21.64
CA ASP A 8 14.51 -18.76 -20.62
C ASP A 8 14.89 -17.47 -19.85
N ILE A 9 16.11 -16.92 -20.05
CA ILE A 9 16.57 -15.66 -19.44
C ILE A 9 16.08 -14.42 -20.20
N GLU A 10 15.89 -14.53 -21.52
CA GLU A 10 15.36 -13.42 -22.34
C GLU A 10 13.90 -13.13 -22.01
N ASP A 11 13.15 -14.15 -21.59
CA ASP A 11 11.73 -14.08 -21.20
C ASP A 11 11.48 -13.26 -19.92
N TYR A 12 12.53 -12.96 -19.14
CA TYR A 12 12.47 -12.05 -18.00
C TYR A 12 12.59 -10.57 -18.40
N ASN A 13 13.29 -10.26 -19.49
CA ASN A 13 13.59 -8.88 -19.89
C ASN A 13 12.53 -8.30 -20.82
N THR A 14 11.92 -9.11 -21.68
CA THR A 14 10.96 -8.62 -22.67
C THR A 14 9.54 -8.47 -22.13
N LEU A 15 9.18 -9.13 -21.01
CA LEU A 15 7.82 -9.12 -20.44
C LEU A 15 6.76 -9.12 -21.55
N GLU A 16 6.93 -9.97 -22.57
CA GLU A 16 6.02 -10.03 -23.71
C GLU A 16 4.98 -11.15 -23.50
N GLY A 17 3.75 -10.89 -23.93
CA GLY A 17 2.67 -11.87 -23.85
C GLY A 17 1.99 -12.02 -22.48
N GLU A 18 1.74 -13.27 -22.08
CA GLU A 18 0.83 -13.63 -20.98
C GLU A 18 1.38 -13.26 -19.60
N LYS A 19 2.71 -13.32 -19.42
CA LYS A 19 3.37 -12.95 -18.16
C LYS A 19 3.26 -11.45 -17.86
N LYS A 20 3.24 -10.58 -18.88
CA LYS A 20 2.97 -9.13 -18.74
C LYS A 20 1.63 -8.85 -18.09
N LYS A 21 0.60 -9.59 -18.52
CA LYS A 21 -0.76 -9.45 -18.01
C LYS A 21 -0.82 -9.82 -16.53
N ILE A 22 -0.09 -10.87 -16.13
CA ILE A 22 0.00 -11.29 -14.73
C ILE A 22 0.70 -10.22 -13.89
N VAL A 23 1.86 -9.73 -14.33
CA VAL A 23 2.59 -8.67 -13.61
C VAL A 23 1.74 -7.40 -13.48
N LEU A 24 1.09 -6.98 -14.57
CA LEU A 24 0.19 -5.83 -14.56
C LEU A 24 -1.01 -6.06 -13.62
N ALA A 25 -1.59 -7.27 -13.61
CA ALA A 25 -2.68 -7.62 -12.72
C ALA A 25 -2.25 -7.56 -11.24
N VAL A 26 -1.05 -8.05 -10.91
CA VAL A 26 -0.50 -7.98 -9.55
C VAL A 26 -0.28 -6.53 -9.12
N ILE A 27 0.28 -5.68 -10.01
CA ILE A 27 0.46 -4.25 -9.75
C ILE A 27 -0.89 -3.58 -9.50
N LEU A 28 -1.89 -3.82 -10.36
CA LEU A 28 -3.24 -3.26 -10.21
C LEU A 28 -3.92 -3.73 -8.92
N ALA A 29 -3.76 -5.00 -8.55
CA ALA A 29 -4.29 -5.54 -7.30
C ALA A 29 -3.65 -4.87 -6.06
N GLY A 30 -2.33 -4.67 -6.08
CA GLY A 30 -1.62 -3.96 -5.02
C GLY A 30 -2.07 -2.50 -4.90
N LEU A 31 -2.27 -1.83 -6.04
CA LEU A 31 -2.74 -0.44 -6.09
C LEU A 31 -4.18 -0.32 -5.57
N LEU A 32 -5.07 -1.26 -5.94
CA LEU A 32 -6.44 -1.34 -5.42
C LEU A 32 -6.48 -1.54 -3.91
N MET A 33 -5.64 -2.42 -3.36
CA MET A 33 -5.51 -2.59 -1.90
C MET A 33 -5.10 -1.30 -1.21
N GLY A 34 -4.15 -0.55 -1.78
CA GLY A 34 -3.75 0.76 -1.27
C GLY A 34 -4.89 1.78 -1.27
N VAL A 35 -5.69 1.82 -2.35
CA VAL A 35 -6.86 2.70 -2.44
C VAL A 35 -7.90 2.35 -1.38
N VAL A 36 -8.21 1.06 -1.20
CA VAL A 36 -9.15 0.60 -0.17
C VAL A 36 -8.67 0.99 1.22
N TYR A 37 -7.37 0.83 1.51
CA TYR A 37 -6.79 1.24 2.79
C TYR A 37 -6.92 2.75 3.04
N VAL A 38 -6.58 3.60 2.06
CA VAL A 38 -6.72 5.06 2.18
C VAL A 38 -8.17 5.47 2.38
N PHE A 39 -9.11 4.82 1.69
CA PHE A 39 -10.54 5.06 1.89
C PHE A 39 -10.99 4.66 3.28
N ALA A 40 -10.62 3.48 3.75
CA ALA A 40 -10.93 3.02 5.10
C ALA A 40 -10.35 3.97 6.16
N TYR A 41 -9.08 4.37 6.01
CA TYR A 41 -8.43 5.36 6.87
C TYR A 41 -9.17 6.70 6.90
N LYS A 42 -9.63 7.20 5.76
CA LYS A 42 -10.44 8.43 5.70
C LYS A 42 -11.82 8.30 6.34
N VAL A 43 -12.45 7.13 6.29
CA VAL A 43 -13.79 6.94 6.85
C VAL A 43 -13.75 6.65 8.36
N PHE A 44 -12.75 5.88 8.80
CA PHE A 44 -12.68 5.36 10.16
C PHE A 44 -11.67 6.09 11.05
N ASP A 45 -10.58 6.64 10.51
CA ASP A 45 -9.51 7.29 11.29
C ASP A 45 -9.52 8.83 11.20
N ASN A 46 -10.26 9.43 10.26
CA ASN A 46 -10.47 10.88 10.19
C ASN A 46 -11.71 11.34 10.99
N LYS A 47 -11.92 10.78 12.18
CA LYS A 47 -12.82 11.37 13.17
C LYS A 47 -11.98 11.91 14.32
N ASP A 48 -11.73 13.21 14.26
CA ASP A 48 -11.53 14.08 15.42
C ASP A 48 -10.29 13.90 16.32
N GLU A 49 -9.25 13.16 15.89
CA GLU A 49 -7.98 13.08 16.64
C GLU A 49 -6.75 13.58 15.86
N ASN A 50 -6.96 14.54 14.94
CA ASN A 50 -5.89 15.48 14.65
C ASN A 50 -5.64 16.29 15.92
N LEU A 51 -4.68 15.81 16.72
CA LEU A 51 -4.10 16.42 17.92
C LEU A 51 -4.06 17.94 17.77
N THR A 52 -5.11 18.61 18.22
CA THR A 52 -5.12 20.06 18.37
C THR A 52 -4.35 20.32 19.65
N VAL A 53 -3.04 20.44 19.46
CA VAL A 53 -2.01 21.12 20.25
C VAL A 53 -2.54 21.80 21.54
N GLU A 54 -1.85 21.57 22.67
CA GLU A 54 -1.73 22.52 23.81
C GLU A 54 -2.77 22.62 24.95
N GLN A 55 -3.83 21.81 25.08
CA GLN A 55 -4.84 22.09 26.15
C GLN A 55 -4.75 21.28 27.46
N SER A 56 -3.75 20.41 27.65
CA SER A 56 -3.54 19.75 28.95
C SER A 56 -2.40 20.36 29.76
N ILE A 57 -2.23 21.69 29.75
CA ILE A 57 -1.53 22.36 30.85
C ILE A 57 -2.45 22.34 32.07
N ASN A 58 -2.39 21.19 32.75
CA ASN A 58 -2.48 21.00 34.19
C ASN A 58 -3.18 22.15 34.94
N LYS A 59 -4.52 22.11 34.98
CA LYS A 59 -5.29 23.00 35.85
C LYS A 59 -5.18 22.46 37.28
N ILE A 60 -4.05 22.74 37.91
CA ILE A 60 -3.82 22.49 39.34
C ILE A 60 -4.86 23.34 40.10
N PRO A 61 -5.70 22.76 40.97
CA PRO A 61 -6.60 23.55 41.77
C PRO A 61 -5.77 24.37 42.78
N MET A 62 -5.78 25.70 42.64
CA MET A 62 -5.34 26.59 43.71
C MET A 62 -6.45 26.70 44.74
N LYS A 63 -6.04 26.56 46.00
CA LYS A 63 -6.81 26.49 47.26
C LYS A 63 -8.00 27.44 47.35
#